data_AF-A0A9X0PZ49-F1
#
_entry.id   AF-A0A9X0PZ49-F1
#
_cell.length_a   1.000
_cell.length_b   1.000
_cell.length_c   1.000
_cell.angle_alpha   90.00
_cell.angle_beta   90.00
_cell.angle_gamma   90.00
#
_symmetry.space_group_name_H-M   'P 1'
#
loop_
_entity.id
_entity.type
_entity.pdbx_description
1 polymer ?
#
loop_
_entity_poly.entity_id
_entity_poly.type
_entity_poly.pdbx_seq_one_letter_code
_entity_poly.pdbx_strand_id
1 'polypeptide(L)'
;MKKIIKITGWLLFIMGLVTIMLFSGNEYQWMQDMEPSITALPQGNGNREVIRRLIYSISAAIQIVLYFLSVSRTGKGFSVLGILLLLIIAWSSEQ
;
A
#
# COMPACT_ATOMS: atom_id res chain seq x y z
N MET A 1 -12.32 -13.73 19.73
CA MET A 1 -12.46 -13.57 18.27
C MET A 1 -12.30 -12.13 17.78
N LYS A 2 -13.15 -11.16 18.17
CA LYS A 2 -13.05 -9.76 17.68
C LYS A 2 -11.69 -9.07 17.88
N LYS A 3 -10.99 -9.34 18.99
CA LYS A 3 -9.64 -8.80 19.25
C LYS A 3 -8.58 -9.36 18.29
N ILE A 4 -8.62 -10.67 18.03
CA ILE A 4 -7.69 -11.35 17.13
C ILE A 4 -7.87 -10.81 15.70
N ILE A 5 -9.12 -10.72 15.22
CA ILE A 5 -9.44 -10.16 13.91
C ILE A 5 -8.88 -8.74 13.74
N LYS A 6 -8.97 -7.90 14.77
CA LYS A 6 -8.41 -6.54 14.74
C LYS A 6 -6.90 -6.55 14.64
N ILE A 7 -6.22 -7.36 15.46
CA ILE A 7 -4.76 -7.47 15.44
C ILE A 7 -4.28 -7.98 14.08
N THR A 8 -4.91 -9.03 13.55
CA THR A 8 -4.61 -9.56 12.22
C THR A 8 -4.86 -8.53 11.13
N GLY A 9 -5.96 -7.77 11.20
CA GLY A 9 -6.24 -6.69 10.25
C GLY A 9 -5.17 -5.59 10.27
N TRP A 10 -4.72 -5.16 11.46
CA TRP A 10 -3.62 -4.19 11.58
C TRP A 10 -2.30 -4.73 11.04
N LEU A 11 -1.96 -5.99 11.32
CA LEU A 11 -0.77 -6.64 10.78
C LEU A 11 -0.82 -6.71 9.24
N LEU A 12 -1.94 -7.13 8.68
CA LEU A 12 -2.13 -7.19 7.22
C LEU A 12 -2.03 -5.80 6.58
N PHE A 13 -2.57 -4.77 7.25
CA PHE A 13 -2.44 -3.39 6.79
C PHE A 13 -0.97 -2.93 6.76
N ILE A 14 -0.22 -3.16 7.84
CA ILE A 14 1.21 -2.81 7.90
C ILE A 14 2.00 -3.57 6.82
N MET A 15 1.76 -4.86 6.66
CA MET A 15 2.38 -5.67 5.59
C MET A 15 2.03 -5.13 4.20
N GLY A 16 0.78 -4.70 3.99
CA GLY A 16 0.34 -4.05 2.76
C GLY A 16 1.12 -2.77 2.47
N LEU A 17 1.29 -1.90 3.46
CA LEU A 17 2.07 -0.67 3.34
C LEU A 17 3.54 -0.96 3.00
N VAL A 18 4.18 -1.89 3.69
CA VAL A 18 5.56 -2.30 3.41
C VAL A 18 5.69 -2.82 1.98
N THR A 19 4.73 -3.62 1.53
CA THR A 19 4.75 -4.17 0.17
C THR A 19 4.58 -3.05 -0.87
N ILE A 20 3.69 -2.08 -0.64
CA ILE A 20 3.53 -0.92 -1.53
C ILE A 20 4.84 -0.14 -1.65
N MET A 21 5.58 0.05 -0.56
CA MET A 21 6.88 0.73 -0.56
C MET A 21 7.96 -0.07 -1.32
N LEU A 22 8.07 -1.37 -1.06
CA LEU A 22 9.03 -2.26 -1.73
C LEU A 22 8.76 -2.39 -3.24
N PHE A 23 7.49 -2.32 -3.64
CA PHE A 23 7.09 -2.37 -5.04
C PHE A 23 6.96 -0.97 -5.68
N SER A 24 7.50 0.07 -5.05
CA SER A 24 7.59 1.40 -5.64
C SER A 24 8.73 1.51 -6.67
N GLY A 25 8.54 2.36 -7.69
CA GLY A 25 9.51 2.60 -8.76
C GLY A 25 9.40 1.65 -9.97
N ASN A 26 10.22 1.90 -10.99
CA ASN A 26 10.23 1.10 -12.23
C ASN A 26 10.91 -0.26 -11.97
N GLU A 27 10.26 -1.34 -12.43
CA GLU A 27 10.73 -2.74 -12.28
C GLU A 27 12.12 -2.98 -12.90
N TYR A 28 12.52 -2.14 -13.85
CA TYR A 28 13.78 -2.21 -14.57
C TYR A 28 14.86 -1.26 -14.03
N GLN A 29 14.63 -0.55 -12.92
CA GLN A 29 15.63 0.37 -12.33
C GLN A 29 17.00 -0.28 -12.11
N TRP A 30 17.01 -1.57 -11.74
CA TRP A 30 18.25 -2.33 -11.57
C TRP A 30 19.14 -2.34 -12.84
N MET A 31 18.58 -2.18 -14.03
CA MET A 31 19.34 -2.12 -15.28
C MET A 31 20.20 -0.87 -15.35
N GLN A 32 19.67 0.28 -14.88
CA GLN A 32 20.44 1.52 -14.80
C GLN A 32 21.51 1.47 -13.69
N ASP A 33 21.22 0.76 -12.60
CA ASP A 33 22.19 0.54 -11.51
C ASP A 33 23.38 -0.31 -11.97
N MET A 34 23.15 -1.29 -12.85
CA MET A 34 24.21 -2.15 -13.40
C MET A 34 24.92 -1.54 -14.60
N GLU A 35 24.21 -0.84 -15.48
CA GLU A 35 24.75 -0.22 -16.69
C GLU A 35 24.25 1.23 -16.85
N PRO A 36 25.01 2.22 -16.35
CA PRO A 36 24.60 3.62 -16.33
C PRO A 36 24.43 4.26 -17.72
N SER A 37 24.93 3.63 -18.78
CA SER A 37 24.73 4.05 -20.18
C SER A 37 23.30 3.85 -20.68
N ILE A 38 22.47 3.10 -19.96
CA ILE A 38 21.04 2.92 -20.28
C ILE A 38 20.28 4.20 -19.95
N THR A 39 20.02 5.04 -20.96
CA THR A 39 19.37 6.35 -20.80
C THR A 39 17.84 6.27 -20.75
N ALA A 40 17.24 5.16 -21.18
CA ALA A 40 15.80 4.95 -21.15
C ALA A 40 15.46 3.53 -20.69
N LEU A 41 14.64 3.43 -19.64
CA LEU A 41 14.06 2.17 -19.22
C LEU A 41 12.85 1.80 -20.08
N PRO A 42 12.55 0.50 -20.23
CA PRO A 42 11.32 0.07 -20.88
C PRO A 42 10.10 0.80 -20.29
N GLN A 43 9.23 1.30 -21.17
CA GLN A 43 7.98 1.93 -20.75
C GLN A 43 6.95 0.85 -20.41
N GLY A 44 6.42 0.94 -19.20
CA GLY A 44 5.43 0.02 -18.66
C GLY A 44 5.88 -0.46 -17.29
N ASN A 45 5.14 -0.10 -16.24
CA ASN A 45 5.36 -0.61 -14.89
C ASN A 45 4.72 -2.01 -14.70
N GLY A 46 4.62 -2.76 -15.80
CA GLY A 46 4.11 -4.13 -15.96
C GLY A 46 3.07 -4.61 -14.94
N ASN A 47 3.32 -5.81 -14.43
CA ASN A 47 2.52 -6.44 -13.37
C ASN A 47 2.70 -5.76 -12.02
N ARG A 48 3.79 -5.01 -11.82
CA ARG A 48 4.14 -4.34 -10.56
C ARG A 48 3.09 -3.29 -10.18
N GLU A 49 2.64 -2.50 -11.14
CA GLU A 49 1.58 -1.51 -10.94
C GLU A 49 0.23 -2.17 -10.62
N VAL A 50 -0.11 -3.25 -11.32
CA VAL A 50 -1.35 -4.02 -11.08
C VAL A 50 -1.36 -4.61 -9.66
N ILE A 51 -0.25 -5.23 -9.24
CA ILE A 51 -0.09 -5.78 -7.90
C ILE A 51 -0.17 -4.68 -6.85
N ARG A 52 0.49 -3.54 -7.08
CA ARG A 52 0.45 -2.40 -6.15
C ARG A 52 -0.98 -1.87 -5.97
N ARG A 53 -1.74 -1.71 -7.05
CA ARG A 53 -3.15 -1.31 -7.00
C ARG A 53 -4.00 -2.34 -6.24
N LEU A 54 -3.78 -3.63 -6.47
CA LEU A 54 -4.49 -4.69 -5.77
C LEU A 54 -4.23 -4.65 -4.25
N ILE A 55 -2.97 -4.51 -3.83
CA ILE A 55 -2.60 -4.42 -2.41
C ILE A 55 -3.19 -3.17 -1.78
N TYR A 56 -3.21 -2.07 -2.51
CA TYR A 56 -3.84 -0.83 -2.08
C TYR A 56 -5.34 -1.01 -1.83
N SER A 57 -6.07 -1.63 -2.78
CA SER A 57 -7.50 -1.93 -2.62
C SER A 57 -7.77 -2.85 -1.42
N ILE A 58 -6.95 -3.89 -1.21
CA ILE A 58 -7.06 -4.78 -0.05
C ILE A 58 -6.83 -4.00 1.26
N SER A 59 -5.81 -3.14 1.28
CA SER A 59 -5.48 -2.31 2.45
C SER A 59 -6.61 -1.35 2.80
N ALA A 60 -7.23 -0.73 1.81
CA ALA A 60 -8.41 0.13 1.99
C ALA A 60 -9.61 -0.67 2.54
N ALA A 61 -9.90 -1.84 1.97
CA ALA A 61 -10.97 -2.71 2.45
C ALA A 61 -10.77 -3.14 3.91
N ILE A 62 -9.53 -3.48 4.29
CA ILE A 62 -9.17 -3.80 5.68
C ILE A 62 -9.49 -2.62 6.61
N GLN A 63 -9.14 -1.39 6.22
CA GLN A 63 -9.43 -0.22 7.06
C GLN A 63 -10.93 0.03 7.23
N ILE A 64 -11.72 -0.17 6.18
CA ILE A 64 -13.19 -0.09 6.25
C ILE A 64 -13.73 -1.13 7.23
N VAL A 65 -13.26 -2.39 7.14
CA VAL A 65 -13.66 -3.46 8.04
C VAL A 65 -13.27 -3.14 9.50
N LEU A 66 -12.05 -2.66 9.73
CA LEU A 66 -11.57 -2.27 11.06
C LEU A 66 -12.38 -1.12 11.65
N TYR A 67 -12.80 -0.15 10.82
CA TYR A 67 -13.66 0.95 11.22
C TYR A 67 -15.00 0.45 11.76
N PHE A 68 -15.69 -0.43 11.04
CA PHE A 68 -16.98 -0.98 11.46
C PHE A 68 -16.86 -1.92 12.67
N LEU A 69 -15.76 -2.66 12.78
CA LEU A 69 -15.49 -3.52 13.95
C LEU A 69 -15.07 -2.72 15.19
N SER A 70 -14.69 -1.45 15.04
CA SER A 70 -14.29 -0.62 16.17
C SER A 70 -15.48 -0.07 16.94
N VAL A 71 -15.51 -0.37 18.24
CA VAL A 71 -16.51 0.15 19.18
C VAL A 71 -16.10 1.51 19.72
N SER A 72 -14.79 1.76 19.89
CA SER A 72 -14.28 3.03 20.40
C SER A 72 -14.11 4.07 19.30
N ARG A 73 -14.33 5.35 19.65
CA ARG A 73 -14.04 6.49 18.77
C ARG A 73 -12.57 6.52 18.35
N THR A 74 -11.66 6.20 19.27
CA THR A 74 -10.21 6.13 19.00
C THR A 74 -9.88 5.09 17.93
N GLY A 75 -10.44 3.88 18.02
CA GLY A 75 -10.18 2.84 17.02
C GLY A 75 -10.76 3.19 15.64
N LYS A 76 -11.90 3.90 15.59
CA LYS A 76 -12.43 4.45 14.34
C LYS A 76 -11.52 5.53 13.76
N GLY A 77 -10.98 6.40 14.61
CA GLY A 77 -10.03 7.43 14.23
C GLY A 77 -8.77 6.85 13.58
N PHE A 78 -8.20 5.79 14.15
CA PHE A 78 -7.06 5.10 13.54
C PHE A 78 -7.37 4.55 12.16
N SER A 79 -8.57 3.99 11.94
CA SER A 79 -8.93 3.50 10.60
C SER A 79 -9.12 4.62 9.58
N VAL A 80 -9.68 5.75 10.00
CA VAL A 80 -9.77 6.95 9.15
C VAL A 80 -8.39 7.47 8.81
N LEU A 81 -7.47 7.55 9.77
CA LEU A 81 -6.07 7.91 9.53
C LEU A 81 -5.37 6.93 8.58
N GLY A 82 -5.66 5.64 8.70
CA GLY A 82 -5.16 4.62 7.76
C GLY A 82 -5.62 4.87 6.33
N ILE A 83 -6.90 5.21 6.12
CA ILE A 83 -7.42 5.57 4.80
C ILE A 83 -6.77 6.87 4.28
N LEU A 84 -6.64 7.88 5.14
CA LEU A 84 -6.01 9.13 4.78
C LEU A 84 -4.54 8.93 4.36
N LEU A 85 -3.80 8.08 5.06
CA LEU A 85 -2.45 7.70 4.71
C LEU A 85 -2.39 7.02 3.33
N LEU A 86 -3.31 6.10 3.06
CA LEU A 86 -3.41 5.49 1.73
C LEU A 86 -3.63 6.57 0.66
N LEU A 87 -4.58 7.48 0.85
CA LEU A 87 -4.86 8.56 -0.10
C LEU A 87 -3.63 9.44 -0.39
N ILE A 88 -2.84 9.75 0.65
CA ILE A 88 -1.58 10.48 0.49
C ILE A 88 -0.58 9.68 -0.37
N ILE A 89 -0.46 8.36 -0.12
CA ILE A 89 0.42 7.49 -0.90
C ILE A 89 -0.02 7.42 -2.37
N ALA A 90 -1.33 7.32 -2.63
CA ALA A 90 -1.86 7.32 -3.99
C ALA A 90 -1.57 8.65 -4.70
N TRP A 91 -1.85 9.78 -4.05
CA TRP A 91 -1.56 11.10 -4.59
C TRP A 91 -0.08 11.30 -4.89
N SER A 92 0.79 10.93 -3.94
CA SER A 92 2.24 11.03 -4.11
C SER A 92 2.79 10.15 -5.23
N SER A 93 2.02 9.16 -5.69
CA SER A 93 2.45 8.25 -6.75
C SER A 93 2.07 8.68 -8.16
N GLU A 94 1.21 9.70 -8.28
CA GLU A 94 0.82 10.31 -9.56
C GLU A 94 1.72 11.49 -9.95
N GLN A 95 2.53 12.00 -9.01
CA GLN A 95 3.55 13.04 -9.23
C GLN A 95 4.88 12.42 -9.63
#